data_AF-A0A0F9DTP2-F1
#
_entry.id   AF-A0A0F9DTP2-F1
#
_cell.length_a   1.000
_cell.length_b   1.000
_cell.length_c   1.000
_cell.angle_alpha   90.00
_cell.angle_beta   90.00
_cell.angle_gamma   90.00
#
_symmetry.space_group_name_H-M   'P 1'
#
loop_
_entity.id
_entity.type
_entity.pdbx_description
1 polymer ?
#
loop_
_entity_poly.entity_id
_entity_poly.type
_entity_poly.pdbx_seq_one_letter_code
_entity_poly.pdbx_strand_id
1 'polypeptide(L)' 'MLKAKISSCPNKRMEGRELRRLRVAAGLSERKLAEKFDTYQRQIQRFEKVQYFELPPKRMHDLLTALSATSI' A
#
# COMPACT_ATOMS: atom_id res chain seq x y z
N MET A 1 23.91 -4.79 25.21
CA MET A 1 22.65 -5.30 24.64
C MET A 1 21.77 -4.14 24.21
N LEU A 2 21.88 -3.67 22.96
CA LEU A 2 20.97 -2.64 22.44
C LEU A 2 19.69 -3.32 21.96
N LYS A 3 18.66 -3.35 22.81
CA LYS A 3 17.28 -3.57 22.37
C LYS A 3 16.87 -2.32 21.60
N ALA A 4 16.97 -2.36 20.28
CA ALA A 4 16.38 -1.34 19.43
C ALA A 4 14.90 -1.23 19.81
N LYS A 5 14.53 -0.06 20.36
CA LYS A 5 13.13 0.35 20.45
C LYS A 5 12.60 0.22 19.02
N ILE A 6 11.69 -0.72 18.80
CA ILE A 6 10.80 -0.66 17.64
C ILE A 6 10.01 0.62 17.87
N SER A 7 10.56 1.74 17.39
CA SER A 7 9.86 3.01 17.35
C SER A 7 8.60 2.71 16.55
N SER A 8 7.47 2.71 17.24
CA SER A 8 6.14 2.60 16.65
C SER A 8 6.10 3.49 15.41
N CYS A 9 6.21 2.90 14.23
CA CYS A 9 6.10 3.66 12.99
C CYS A 9 4.71 4.29 13.05
N PRO A 10 4.59 5.63 13.06
CA PRO A 10 3.28 6.26 13.07
C PRO A 10 2.53 5.71 11.86
N ASN A 11 1.25 5.34 12.04
CA ASN A 11 0.39 4.86 10.97
C ASN A 11 0.69 5.67 9.70
N LYS A 12 1.37 5.04 8.74
CA LYS A 12 1.90 5.78 7.59
C LYS A 12 0.69 6.08 6.71
N ARG A 13 0.18 7.30 6.81
CA ARG A 13 -0.84 7.83 5.90
C ARG A 13 -0.31 7.76 4.48
N MET A 14 -1.16 7.30 3.56
CA MET A 14 -0.88 7.33 2.13
C MET A 14 -1.98 8.10 1.41
N GLU A 15 -1.60 8.90 0.43
CA GLU A 15 -2.55 9.57 -0.47
C GLU A 15 -3.15 8.58 -1.45
N GLY A 16 -4.47 8.64 -1.64
CA GLY A 16 -5.14 7.79 -2.63
C GLY A 16 -4.63 8.03 -4.05
N ARG A 17 -4.32 9.28 -4.38
CA ARG A 17 -3.71 9.65 -5.67
C ARG A 17 -2.32 9.05 -5.86
N GLU A 18 -1.52 9.00 -4.78
CA GLU A 18 -0.19 8.40 -4.83
C GLU A 18 -0.27 6.88 -4.99
N LEU A 19 -1.21 6.22 -4.29
CA LEU A 19 -1.48 4.80 -4.51
C LEU A 19 -1.79 4.50 -5.99
N ARG A 20 -2.70 5.29 -6.60
CA ARG A 20 -3.04 5.14 -8.02
C ARG A 20 -1.82 5.33 -8.92
N ARG A 21 -1.00 6.35 -8.65
CA ARG A 21 0.23 6.63 -9.40
C ARG A 21 1.19 5.45 -9.34
N LEU A 22 1.49 4.95 -8.14
CA LEU A 22 2.38 3.81 -7.93
C LEU A 22 1.84 2.54 -8.61
N ARG A 23 0.53 2.28 -8.49
CA ARG A 23 -0.11 1.12 -9.13
C ARG A 23 0.02 1.18 -10.66
N VAL A 24 -0.25 2.33 -11.25
CA VAL A 24 -0.14 2.53 -12.71
C VAL A 24 1.31 2.44 -13.17
N ALA A 25 2.25 3.02 -12.41
CA ALA A 25 3.69 2.91 -12.69
C ALA A 25 4.18 1.45 -12.64
N ALA A 26 3.64 0.65 -11.72
CA ALA A 26 3.90 -0.79 -11.62
C ALA A 26 3.16 -1.63 -12.70
N GLY A 27 2.38 -1.01 -13.60
CA GLY A 27 1.63 -1.71 -14.64
C GLY A 27 0.50 -2.59 -14.10
N LEU A 28 0.03 -2.35 -12.87
CA LEU A 28 -0.98 -3.19 -12.22
C LEU A 28 -2.39 -2.63 -12.47
N SER A 29 -3.34 -3.52 -12.76
CA SER A 29 -4.77 -3.21 -12.62
C SER A 29 -5.17 -3.18 -11.15
N GLU A 30 -6.28 -2.51 -10.82
CA GLU A 30 -6.84 -2.54 -9.45
C GLU A 30 -7.07 -3.98 -8.96
N ARG A 31 -7.58 -4.85 -9.84
CA ARG A 31 -7.82 -6.27 -9.56
C ARG A 31 -6.51 -6.98 -9.25
N LYS A 32 -5.44 -6.72 -10.01
CA LYS A 32 -4.15 -7.39 -9.81
C LYS A 32 -3.45 -6.93 -8.53
N LEU A 33 -3.55 -5.64 -8.21
CA LEU A 33 -3.06 -5.14 -6.92
C LEU A 33 -3.86 -5.75 -5.76
N ALA A 34 -5.17 -5.86 -5.89
CA ALA A 34 -6.04 -6.45 -4.88
C ALA A 34 -5.68 -7.93 -4.61
N GLU A 35 -5.41 -8.72 -5.65
CA GLU A 35 -4.90 -10.09 -5.52
C GLU A 35 -3.57 -10.13 -4.76
N LYS A 36 -2.62 -9.25 -5.11
CA LYS A 36 -1.29 -9.21 -4.46
C LYS A 36 -1.35 -8.75 -3.00
N PHE A 37 -2.26 -7.83 -2.69
CA PHE A 37 -2.41 -7.25 -1.35
C PHE A 37 -3.44 -8.00 -0.48
N ASP A 38 -3.97 -9.13 -0.97
CA ASP A 38 -4.99 -9.93 -0.28
C ASP A 38 -6.18 -9.07 0.19
N THR A 39 -6.84 -8.45 -0.79
CA THR A 39 -8.01 -7.59 -0.58
C THR A 39 -8.96 -7.63 -1.77
N TYR A 40 -10.05 -6.86 -1.69
CA TYR A 40 -11.01 -6.72 -2.77
C TYR A 40 -10.67 -5.55 -3.68
N GLN A 41 -10.93 -5.68 -4.99
CA GLN A 41 -10.77 -4.58 -5.95
C GLN A 41 -11.51 -3.31 -5.50
N ARG A 42 -12.73 -3.45 -4.98
CA ARG A 42 -13.53 -2.32 -4.47
C ARG A 42 -12.81 -1.56 -3.34
N GLN A 43 -12.00 -2.25 -2.54
CA GLN A 43 -11.22 -1.64 -1.47
C GLN A 43 -10.06 -0.82 -2.03
N ILE A 44 -9.34 -1.32 -3.05
CA ILE A 44 -8.32 -0.55 -3.78
C ILE A 44 -8.94 0.70 -4.42
N GLN A 45 -10.09 0.54 -5.09
CA GLN A 45 -10.79 1.68 -5.69
C GLN A 45 -11.19 2.74 -4.66
N ARG A 46 -11.63 2.30 -3.47
CA ARG A 46 -11.93 3.22 -2.36
C ARG A 46 -10.68 3.95 -1.89
N PHE A 47 -9.56 3.25 -1.72
CA PHE A 47 -8.29 3.85 -1.32
C PHE A 47 -7.81 4.89 -2.32
N GLU A 48 -7.95 4.65 -3.62
CA GLU A 48 -7.53 5.61 -4.66
C GLU A 48 -8.39 6.87 -4.74
N LYS A 49 -9.66 6.79 -4.29
CA LYS A 49 -10.62 7.91 -4.34
C LYS A 49 -10.55 8.84 -3.13
N VAL A 50 -10.12 8.34 -1.97
CA VAL A 50 -10.01 9.17 -0.76
C VAL A 50 -8.75 10.04 -0.81
N GLN A 51 -8.78 11.18 -0.11
CA GLN A 51 -7.62 12.06 -0.03
C GLN A 51 -6.45 11.33 0.66
N TYR A 52 -6.72 10.71 1.80
CA TYR A 52 -5.77 9.91 2.57
C TYR A 52 -6.46 8.65 3.11
N PHE A 53 -5.69 7.57 3.24
CA PHE A 53 -6.08 6.39 4.01
C PHE A 53 -4.95 5.95 4.92
N GLU A 54 -5.32 5.21 5.96
CA GLU A 54 -4.40 4.63 6.93
C GLU A 54 -4.55 3.12 6.92
N LEU A 55 -3.42 2.43 7.03
CA LEU A 55 -3.36 1.01 7.25
C LEU A 55 -2.44 0.74 8.45
N PRO A 56 -2.66 -0.35 9.20
CA PRO A 56 -1.68 -0.83 10.16
C PRO A 56 -0.29 -0.93 9.51
N PRO A 57 0.81 -0.65 10.23
CA PRO A 57 2.15 -0.61 9.64
C PRO A 57 2.52 -1.83 8.80
N LYS A 58 2.17 -3.04 9.27
CA LYS A 58 2.36 -4.29 8.53
C LYS A 58 1.61 -4.29 7.18
N ARG A 59 0.33 -3.92 7.19
CA ARG A 59 -0.50 -3.82 5.97
C ARG A 59 0.04 -2.75 5.01
N MET A 60 0.54 -1.62 5.52
CA MET A 60 1.16 -0.61 4.66
C MET A 60 2.44 -1.13 4.01
N HIS A 61 3.26 -1.86 4.76
CA HIS A 61 4.44 -2.53 4.21
C HIS A 61 4.05 -3.53 3.11
N ASP A 62 3.09 -4.41 3.38
CA ASP A 62 2.61 -5.41 2.42
C ASP A 62 2.07 -4.76 1.13
N LEU A 63 1.35 -3.63 1.25
CA LEU A 63 0.87 -2.85 0.12
C LEU A 63 2.03 -2.29 -0.72
N LEU A 64 3.05 -1.73 -0.07
CA LEU A 64 4.23 -1.19 -0.76
C LEU A 64 5.03 -2.31 -1.45
N THR A 65 5.16 -3.47 -0.81
CA THR A 65 5.80 -4.65 -1.42
C THR A 65 5.01 -5.16 -2.64
N ALA A 66 3.68 -5.16 -2.57
CA ALA A 66 2.83 -5.54 -3.70
C ALA A 66 2.99 -4.60 -4.90
N LEU A 67 3.24 -3.31 -4.64
CA LEU A 67 3.53 -2.28 -5.64
C LEU A 67 4.96 -2.37 -6.20
N SER A 68 5.95 -2.75 -5.38
CA SER A 68 7.36 -2.81 -5.80
C SER A 68 7.76 -4.09 -6.52
N ALA A 69 6.94 -5.14 -6.49
CA ALA A 69 7.25 -6.45 -7.06
C ALA A 69 7.24 -6.49 -8.61
N THR A 70 7.62 -5.41 -9.27
CA THR A 70 7.73 -5.29 -10.73
C THR A 70 8.88 -4.34 -11.08
N SER A 71 10.06 -4.62 -10.53
CA SER A 71 11.32 -4.22 -11.15
C SER A 71 11.77 -5.39 -12.02
N ILE A 72 11.65 -5.22 -13.35
CA ILE A 72 12.41 -5.98 -14.35
C ILE A 72 13.79 -5.31 -14.44
#